data_AF-A0A151RJ09-F1
#
_entry.id   AF-A0A151RJ09-F1
#
_cell.length_a   1.000
_cell.length_b   1.000
_cell.length_c   1.000
_cell.angle_alpha   90.00
_cell.angle_beta   90.00
_cell.angle_gamma   90.00
#
_symmetry.space_group_name_H-M   'P 1'
#
loop_
_entity.id
_entity.type
_entity.pdbx_description
1 polymer ?
#
loop_
_entity_poly.entity_id
_entity_poly.type
_entity_poly.pdbx_seq_one_letter_code
_entity_poly.pdbx_strand_id
1 'polypeptide(L)' 'MNDCKSMPTPMHSSVKLSKHESGKPVDQTIYKCMIESLLYLTTNRLDIMFNVCLCSRF' A
#
# COMPACT_ATOMS: atom_id res chain seq x y z
N MET A 1 -15.00 -0.77 18.59
CA MET A 1 -14.50 -0.21 17.32
C MET A 1 -15.49 0.86 16.87
N ASN A 2 -15.60 2.00 17.57
CA ASN A 2 -16.70 2.95 17.34
C ASN A 2 -16.23 4.35 16.89
N ASP A 3 -14.92 4.55 16.68
CA ASP A 3 -14.33 5.85 16.31
C ASP A 3 -13.61 5.82 14.95
N CYS A 4 -13.92 4.86 14.08
CA CYS A 4 -13.34 4.81 12.74
C CYS A 4 -14.20 5.68 11.80
N LYS A 5 -13.74 6.89 11.47
CA LYS A 5 -14.37 7.72 10.44
C LYS A 5 -14.34 6.97 9.11
N SER A 6 -15.52 6.72 8.53
CA SER A 6 -15.64 6.16 7.19
C SER A 6 -14.94 7.09 6.20
N MET A 7 -13.80 6.63 5.68
CA MET A 7 -13.00 7.39 4.73
C MET A 7 -13.35 6.88 3.33
N PRO A 8 -13.92 7.72 2.46
CA PRO A 8 -14.34 7.29 1.12
C PRO A 8 -13.16 6.96 0.20
N THR A 9 -11.97 7.42 0.56
CA THR A 9 -10.72 7.17 -0.17
C THR A 9 -9.77 6.36 0.72
N PRO A 10 -9.18 5.26 0.23
CA PRO A 10 -8.28 4.42 1.03
C PRO A 10 -6.98 5.13 1.44
N MET A 11 -6.62 6.23 0.76
CA MET A 11 -5.41 6.99 1.01
C MET A 11 -5.71 8.48 0.84
N HIS A 12 -5.34 9.29 1.84
CA HIS A 12 -5.47 10.73 1.77
C HIS A 12 -4.39 11.29 0.83
N SER A 13 -4.75 12.21 -0.07
CA SER A 13 -3.85 12.78 -1.09
C SER A 13 -2.63 13.52 -0.51
N SER A 14 -2.63 13.84 0.79
CA SER A 14 -1.50 14.47 1.49
C SER A 14 -0.51 13.49 2.14
N VAL A 15 -0.65 12.18 1.94
CA VAL A 15 0.32 11.21 2.45
C VAL A 15 1.64 11.40 1.69
N LYS A 16 2.64 12.00 2.36
CA LYS A 16 4.02 12.07 1.85
C LYS A 16 4.69 10.71 2.06
N LEU A 17 4.95 10.00 0.97
CA LEU A 17 5.81 8.82 0.95
C LEU A 17 7.27 9.29 0.91
N SER A 18 8.08 8.81 1.85
CA SER A 18 9.52 9.08 1.91
C SER A 18 10.28 7.76 1.92
N LYS A 19 11.32 7.65 1.09
CA LYS A 19 12.21 6.49 1.09
C LYS A 19 13.00 6.43 2.40
N HIS A 20 12.85 5.34 3.15
CA HIS A 20 13.62 5.14 4.37
C HIS A 20 14.90 4.36 4.05
N GLU A 21 16.04 5.04 4.09
CA GLU A 21 17.34 4.47 3.67
C GLU A 21 17.94 3.50 4.71
N SER A 22 17.49 3.53 5.98
CA SER A 22 17.97 2.65 7.05
C SER A 22 17.02 1.46 7.33
N GLY A 23 16.32 0.98 6.31
CA GLY A 23 15.41 -0.16 6.42
C GLY A 23 16.13 -1.46 6.82
N LYS A 24 15.50 -2.28 7.67
CA LYS A 24 15.99 -3.64 7.96
C LYS A 24 15.90 -4.50 6.68
N PRO A 25 16.84 -5.43 6.45
CA PRO A 25 16.72 -6.37 5.36
C PRO A 25 15.43 -7.19 5.53
N VAL A 26 14.60 -7.21 4.49
CA VAL A 26 13.36 -7.99 4.43
C VAL A 26 13.65 -9.27 3.64
N ASP A 27 13.13 -10.39 4.12
CA ASP A 27 13.22 -11.66 3.38
C ASP A 27 12.53 -11.54 2.02
N GLN A 28 13.24 -11.96 0.97
CA GLN A 28 12.78 -11.80 -0.42
C GLN A 28 11.50 -12.60 -0.70
N THR A 29 11.32 -13.75 -0.06
CA THR A 29 10.13 -14.59 -0.21
C THR A 29 8.92 -13.89 0.39
N ILE A 30 9.08 -13.34 1.59
CA ILE A 30 8.04 -12.57 2.27
C ILE A 30 7.65 -11.34 1.43
N TYR A 31 8.65 -10.64 0.88
CA TYR A 31 8.40 -9.46 0.04
C TYR A 31 7.63 -9.82 -1.24
N LYS A 32 7.97 -10.92 -1.92
CA LYS A 32 7.21 -11.43 -3.07
C LYS A 32 5.78 -11.79 -2.70
N CYS A 33 5.56 -12.53 -1.61
CA CYS A 33 4.22 -12.90 -1.16
C CYS A 33 3.37 -11.67 -0.81
N MET A 34 3.97 -10.61 -0.24
CA MET A 34 3.27 -9.34 0.00
C MET A 34 2.85 -8.67 -1.31
N ILE A 35 3.72 -8.64 -2.32
CA ILE A 35 3.39 -8.08 -3.64
C ILE A 35 2.27 -8.89 -4.31
N GLU A 36 2.34 -10.21 -4.27
CA GLU A 36 1.31 -11.09 -4.86
C GLU A 36 -0.05 -10.93 -4.16
N SER A 37 -0.05 -10.86 -2.82
CA SER A 37 -1.27 -10.62 -2.04
C SER A 37 -1.87 -9.25 -2.33
N LEU A 38 -1.02 -8.23 -2.46
CA LEU A 38 -1.44 -6.87 -2.79
C LEU A 38 -2.00 -6.80 -4.22
N LEU A 39 -1.37 -7.49 -5.17
CA LEU A 39 -1.85 -7.58 -6.55
C LEU A 39 -3.22 -8.25 -6.60
N TYR A 40 -3.41 -9.37 -5.90
CA TYR A 40 -4.69 -10.08 -5.78
C TYR A 40 -5.80 -9.19 -5.18
N LEU A 41 -5.46 -8.39 -4.17
CA LEU A 41 -6.39 -7.44 -3.57
C LEU A 41 -6.75 -6.30 -4.55
N THR A 42 -5.78 -5.87 -5.34
CA THR A 42 -5.90 -4.77 -6.30
C THR A 42 -6.79 -5.13 -7.50
N THR A 43 -6.73 -6.38 -7.98
CA THR A 43 -7.55 -6.84 -9.11
C THR A 43 -9.05 -6.79 -8.85
N ASN A 44 -9.48 -6.82 -7.58
CA ASN A 44 -10.89 -6.73 -7.22
C ASN A 44 -11.36 -5.31 -6.90
N ARG A 45 -10.43 -4.34 -6.79
CA ARG A 45 -10.68 -3.02 -6.19
C ARG A 45 -9.85 -1.94 -6.89
N LEU A 46 -10.44 -1.31 -7.90
CA LEU A 46 -9.83 -0.21 -8.67
C LEU A 46 -9.42 0.98 -7.79
N ASP A 47 -10.10 1.17 -6.65
CA ASP A 47 -9.79 2.16 -5.61
C ASP A 47 -8.44 1.90 -4.91
N ILE A 48 -7.99 0.64 -4.86
CA ILE A 48 -6.71 0.24 -4.27
C ILE A 48 -5.58 0.34 -5.31
N MET A 49 -5.89 0.07 -6.59
CA MET A 49 -4.91 0.09 -7.68
C MET A 49 -4.22 1.44 -7.85
N PHE A 50 -4.98 2.53 -7.74
CA PHE A 50 -4.44 3.88 -7.83
C PHE A 50 -3.39 4.15 -6.74
N ASN A 51 -3.63 3.69 -5.52
CA ASN A 51 -2.73 3.89 -4.38
C ASN A 51 -1.45 3.05 -4.51
N VAL A 52 -1.57 1.79 -4.96
CA VAL A 52 -0.41 0.90 -5.18
C VAL A 52 0.51 1.47 -6.28
N CYS A 53 -0.07 1.99 -7.37
CA CYS A 53 0.68 2.61 -8.45
C CYS A 53 1.38 3.91 -8.02
N LEU A 54 0.78 4.66 -7.10
CA LEU A 54 1.42 5.81 -6.46
C LEU A 54 2.60 5.38 -5.59
N CYS A 55 2.44 4.34 -4.79
CA CYS A 55 3.50 3.79 -3.94
C CYS A 55 4.68 3.21 -4.73
N SER A 56 4.45 2.55 -5.87
CA SER A 56 5.54 1.95 -6.67
C SER A 56 6.49 2.97 -7.31
N ARG A 57 6.10 4.25 -7.36
CA ARG A 57 6.93 5.35 -7.88
C ARG A 57 7.92 5.93 -6.84
N PHE A 58 7.76 5.62 -5.55
CA PHE A 58 8.60 6.11 -4.46
C PHE A 58 9.56 5.03 -3.97
#